data_AF-A0A950HN25-F1
#
_entry.id   AF-A0A950HN25-F1
#
_cell.length_a   1.000
_cell.length_b   1.000
_cell.length_c   1.000
_cell.angle_alpha   90.00
_cell.angle_beta   90.00
_cell.angle_gamma   90.00
#
_symmetry.space_group_name_H-M   'P 1'
#
loop_
_entity.id
_entity.type
_entity.pdbx_description
1 polymer ?
#
loop_
_entity_poly.entity_id
_entity_poly.type
_entity_poly.pdbx_seq_one_letter_code
_entity_poly.pdbx_strand_id
1 'polypeptide(L)'
;MRPGQNKRMRGRNNRKGPNPLTRSYESNGPDVKIRGTAHHVAEKYLQLARDAQSSGDPVMAESYLQHAEHYFRIIALAQAAQLQAQQGYGRPP
;
A
#
# COMPACT_ATOMS: atom_id res chain seq x y z
N MET A 1 -28.30 -10.32 -37.11
CA MET A 1 -28.93 -9.75 -35.90
C MET A 1 -27.91 -9.74 -34.76
N ARG A 2 -27.51 -8.56 -34.27
CA ARG A 2 -26.68 -8.40 -33.05
C ARG A 2 -27.60 -8.30 -31.83
N PRO A 3 -27.28 -8.98 -30.74
CA PRO A 3 -27.48 -8.43 -29.41
C PRO A 3 -26.18 -8.58 -28.60
N GLY A 4 -25.67 -7.65 -27.80
CA GLY A 4 -26.25 -6.48 -27.17
C GLY A 4 -25.43 -6.29 -25.88
N GLN A 5 -24.77 -5.14 -25.75
CA GLN A 5 -24.14 -4.71 -24.50
C GLN A 5 -25.17 -4.75 -23.36
N ASN A 6 -24.89 -5.45 -22.25
CA ASN A 6 -25.44 -5.06 -20.96
C ASN A 6 -24.73 -5.66 -19.74
N LYS A 7 -24.09 -4.76 -18.98
CA LYS A 7 -24.10 -4.62 -17.50
C LYS A 7 -24.31 -5.88 -16.66
N ARG A 8 -23.23 -6.35 -16.04
CA ARG A 8 -23.23 -6.96 -14.70
C ARG A 8 -22.00 -6.42 -13.96
N MET A 9 -22.11 -5.35 -13.16
CA MET A 9 -22.43 -5.46 -11.73
C MET A 9 -21.87 -6.76 -11.12
N ARG A 10 -20.58 -6.75 -10.78
CA ARG A 10 -19.99 -7.52 -9.67
C ARG A 10 -19.07 -6.53 -8.96
N GLY A 11 -19.58 -5.81 -7.98
CA GLY A 11 -20.01 -6.43 -6.74
C GLY A 11 -18.85 -6.24 -5.77
N ARG A 12 -18.93 -5.12 -5.03
CA ARG A 12 -18.40 -4.94 -3.68
C ARG A 12 -17.52 -6.11 -3.22
N ASN A 13 -16.19 -5.95 -3.33
CA ASN A 13 -15.26 -6.74 -2.52
C ASN A 13 -15.36 -6.24 -1.07
N ASN A 14 -16.49 -6.56 -0.44
CA ASN A 14 -16.78 -6.41 0.98
C ASN A 14 -16.19 -7.57 1.79
N ARG A 15 -15.29 -8.35 1.20
CA ARG A 15 -14.41 -9.24 1.97
C ARG A 15 -13.34 -8.34 2.53
N LYS A 16 -13.41 -8.03 3.83
CA LYS A 16 -12.27 -7.51 4.61
C LYS A 16 -11.02 -8.22 4.09
N GLY A 17 -10.26 -7.55 3.25
CA GLY A 17 -9.04 -8.10 2.69
C GLY A 17 -8.10 -8.43 3.85
N PRO A 18 -7.16 -9.37 3.68
CA PRO A 18 -6.15 -9.63 4.70
C PRO A 18 -5.56 -8.30 5.15
N ASN A 19 -5.44 -8.13 6.47
CA ASN A 19 -5.05 -6.88 7.12
C ASN A 19 -3.84 -6.28 6.36
N PRO A 20 -3.97 -5.07 5.79
CA PRO A 20 -2.95 -4.51 4.91
C PRO A 20 -1.59 -4.40 5.60
N LEU A 21 -1.55 -4.37 6.93
CA LEU A 21 -0.30 -4.37 7.69
C LEU A 21 0.46 -5.72 7.62
N THR A 22 -0.27 -6.83 7.57
CA THR A 22 0.28 -8.20 7.57
C THR A 22 0.48 -8.76 6.17
N ARG A 23 0.01 -8.06 5.15
CA ARG A 23 0.12 -8.49 3.76
C ARG A 23 1.56 -8.32 3.29
N SER A 24 2.08 -9.35 2.60
CA SER A 24 3.34 -9.23 1.87
C SER A 24 3.11 -8.40 0.61
N TYR A 25 3.89 -7.33 0.47
CA TYR A 25 3.93 -6.49 -0.72
C TYR A 25 5.19 -6.80 -1.51
N GLU A 26 5.04 -6.80 -2.83
CA GLU A 26 6.15 -6.73 -3.77
C GLU A 26 6.17 -5.32 -4.35
N SER A 27 7.25 -4.59 -4.10
CA SER A 27 7.50 -3.30 -4.70
C SER A 27 8.49 -3.46 -5.83
N ASN A 28 8.08 -3.06 -7.03
CA ASN A 28 8.95 -2.96 -8.19
C ASN A 28 9.37 -1.49 -8.29
N GLY A 29 10.45 -1.14 -7.60
CA GLY A 29 11.12 0.15 -7.77
C GLY A 29 11.91 0.18 -9.08
N PRO A 30 12.38 1.38 -9.50
CA PRO A 30 13.11 1.57 -10.74
C PRO A 30 14.32 0.63 -10.86
N ASP A 31 15.05 0.39 -9.76
CA ASP A 31 16.25 -0.46 -9.76
C ASP A 31 16.20 -1.61 -8.73
N VAL A 32 15.20 -1.62 -7.84
CA VAL A 32 15.17 -2.55 -6.70
C VAL A 32 13.80 -3.19 -6.54
N LYS A 33 13.79 -4.53 -6.48
CA LYS A 33 12.61 -5.31 -6.10
C LYS A 33 12.64 -5.58 -4.61
N ILE A 34 11.79 -4.89 -3.86
CA ILE A 34 11.69 -5.04 -2.41
C ILE A 34 10.46 -5.91 -2.11
N ARG A 35 10.66 -7.00 -1.36
CA ARG A 35 9.59 -7.89 -0.91
C ARG A 35 9.53 -7.89 0.61
N GLY A 36 8.35 -7.72 1.18
CA GLY A 36 8.18 -7.71 2.63
C GLY A 36 6.86 -7.12 3.08
N THR A 37 6.72 -6.88 4.39
CA THR A 37 5.59 -6.12 4.92
C THR A 37 5.70 -4.64 4.50
N ALA A 38 4.58 -3.93 4.47
CA ALA A 38 4.57 -2.51 4.07
C ALA A 38 5.60 -1.66 4.83
N HIS A 39 5.81 -1.93 6.13
CA HIS A 39 6.84 -1.28 6.94
C HIS A 39 8.25 -1.50 6.40
N HIS A 40 8.63 -2.77 6.18
CA HIS A 40 9.96 -3.09 5.66
C HIS A 40 10.20 -2.46 4.29
N VAL A 41 9.17 -2.43 3.43
CA VAL A 41 9.29 -1.82 2.12
C VAL A 41 9.51 -0.30 2.24
N ALA A 42 8.77 0.38 3.10
CA ALA A 42 8.92 1.81 3.34
C ALA A 42 10.32 2.18 3.87
N GLU A 43 10.84 1.43 4.84
CA GLU A 43 12.17 1.65 5.40
C GLU A 43 13.29 1.48 4.37
N LYS A 44 13.18 0.47 3.50
CA LYS A 44 14.14 0.25 2.41
C LYS A 44 14.15 1.40 1.41
N TYR A 45 12.98 1.92 1.03
CA TYR A 45 12.91 3.08 0.15
C TYR A 45 13.47 4.35 0.79
N LEU A 46 13.25 4.56 2.10
CA LEU A 46 13.87 5.67 2.82
C LEU A 46 15.40 5.60 2.81
N GLN A 47 15.96 4.39 2.95
CA GLN A 47 17.40 4.19 2.87
C GLN A 47 17.93 4.49 1.46
N LEU A 48 17.29 3.93 0.43
CA LEU A 48 17.66 4.19 -0.98
C LEU A 48 17.55 5.67 -1.35
N ALA A 49 16.54 6.37 -0.84
CA ALA A 49 16.38 7.81 -1.05
C ALA A 49 17.56 8.59 -0.46
N ARG A 50 18.00 8.26 0.76
CA ARG A 50 19.16 8.91 1.40
C ARG A 50 20.45 8.63 0.64
N ASP A 51 20.63 7.40 0.17
CA ASP A 51 21.80 7.03 -0.62
C ASP A 51 21.81 7.80 -1.95
N ALA A 52 20.67 7.90 -2.65
CA ALA A 52 20.52 8.67 -3.88
C ALA A 52 20.72 10.19 -3.69
N GLN A 53 20.21 10.75 -2.59
CA GLN A 53 20.50 12.14 -2.21
C GLN A 53 21.99 12.36 -2.00
N SER A 54 22.65 11.44 -1.30
CA SER A 54 24.09 11.53 -0.99
C SER A 54 24.96 11.32 -2.24
N SER A 55 24.50 10.54 -3.21
CA SER A 55 25.18 10.34 -4.50
C SER A 55 24.95 11.47 -5.50
N GLY A 56 24.09 12.44 -5.17
CA GLY A 56 23.79 13.59 -6.03
C GLY A 56 22.77 13.33 -7.13
N ASP A 57 21.91 12.32 -6.98
CA ASP A 57 20.79 12.04 -7.90
C ASP A 57 19.45 12.40 -7.25
N PRO A 58 19.01 13.67 -7.34
CA PRO A 58 17.77 14.12 -6.72
C PRO A 58 16.52 13.55 -7.38
N VAL A 59 16.59 13.17 -8.65
CA VAL A 59 15.43 12.60 -9.38
C VAL A 59 15.14 11.20 -8.86
N MET A 60 16.19 10.38 -8.68
CA MET A 60 16.05 9.07 -8.07
C MET A 60 15.62 9.15 -6.61
N ALA A 61 16.18 10.10 -5.84
CA ALA A 61 15.76 10.33 -4.46
C ALA A 61 14.25 10.61 -4.35
N GLU A 62 13.71 11.51 -5.18
CA GLU A 62 12.28 11.82 -5.20
C GLU A 62 11.44 10.58 -5.59
N SER A 63 11.88 9.82 -6.60
CA SER A 63 11.22 8.57 -6.98
C SER A 63 11.14 7.59 -5.79
N TYR A 64 12.22 7.43 -5.04
CA TYR A 64 12.24 6.56 -3.85
C TYR A 64 11.37 7.10 -2.71
N LEU A 65 11.34 8.41 -2.50
CA LEU A 65 10.50 9.03 -1.48
C LEU A 65 9.01 8.84 -1.77
N GLN A 66 8.59 8.96 -3.04
CA GLN A 66 7.22 8.68 -3.44
C GLN A 66 6.83 7.22 -3.15
N HIS A 67 7.74 6.29 -3.40
CA HIS A 67 7.52 4.88 -3.02
C HIS A 67 7.39 4.72 -1.51
N ALA A 68 8.27 5.32 -0.71
CA ALA A 68 8.17 5.27 0.75
C ALA A 68 6.84 5.84 1.24
N GLU A 69 6.43 7.01 0.74
CA GLU A 69 5.16 7.68 1.08
C GLU A 69 3.96 6.78 0.78
N HIS A 70 3.95 6.12 -0.37
CA HIS A 70 2.89 5.20 -0.75
C HIS A 70 2.69 4.09 0.30
N TYR A 71 3.77 3.47 0.77
CA TYR A 71 3.69 2.43 1.79
C TYR A 71 3.31 2.98 3.16
N PHE A 72 3.79 4.16 3.54
CA PHE A 72 3.34 4.84 4.76
C PHE A 72 1.85 5.11 4.76
N ARG A 73 1.28 5.55 3.63
CA ARG A 73 -0.16 5.75 3.49
C ARG A 73 -0.94 4.45 3.66
N ILE A 74 -0.46 3.34 3.09
CA ILE A 74 -1.06 2.01 3.27
C ILE A 74 -1.05 1.60 4.75
N ILE A 75 0.08 1.79 5.44
CA ILE A 75 0.23 1.50 6.88
C ILE A 75 -0.76 2.33 7.69
N ALA A 76 -0.82 3.64 7.46
CA ALA A 76 -1.73 4.54 8.17
C ALA A 76 -3.21 4.15 7.96
N LEU A 77 -3.59 3.84 6.72
CA LEU A 77 -4.93 3.34 6.40
C LEU A 77 -5.22 2.00 7.08
N ALA A 78 -4.24 1.09 7.13
CA ALA A 78 -4.36 -0.20 7.81
C ALA A 78 -4.57 -0.03 9.32
N GLN A 79 -3.80 0.86 9.94
CA GLN A 79 -3.87 1.15 11.35
C GLN A 79 -5.21 1.83 11.71
N ALA A 80 -5.67 2.78 10.91
CA ALA A 80 -6.98 3.40 11.07
C ALA A 80 -8.13 2.39 10.91
N ALA A 81 -8.03 1.46 9.95
CA ALA A 81 -9.01 0.39 9.77
C ALA A 81 -9.03 -0.60 10.95
N GLN A 82 -7.87 -0.93 11.54
CA GLN A 82 -7.80 -1.75 12.76
C GLN A 82 -8.48 -1.06 13.95
N LEU A 83 -8.28 0.25 14.13
CA LEU A 83 -8.93 1.02 15.19
C LEU A 83 -10.45 1.06 15.03
N GLN A 84 -10.96 1.26 13.82
CA GLN A 84 -12.41 1.19 13.55
C GLN A 84 -12.98 -0.21 13.78
N ALA A 85 -12.22 -1.26 13.44
CA ALA A 85 -12.66 -2.64 13.68
C ALA A 85 -12.80 -2.98 15.18
N GLN A 86 -11.98 -2.37 16.04
CA GLN A 86 -12.11 -2.52 17.50
C GLN A 86 -13.31 -1.76 18.06
N GLN A 87 -13.67 -0.59 17.50
CA GLN A 87 -14.82 0.19 17.98
C GLN A 87 -16.19 -0.38 17.55
N GLY A 88 -16.24 -1.25 16.54
CA GLY A 88 -17.48 -1.88 16.06
C GLY A 88 -18.03 -3.04 16.90
N TYR A 89 -17.34 -3.44 17.97
CA TYR A 89 -17.72 -4.60 18.81
C TYR A 89 -18.54 -4.26 20.07
N GLY A 90 -19.04 -3.02 20.18
CA GLY A 90 -19.71 -2.50 21.37
C GLY A 90 -21.20 -2.17 21.22
N ARG A 91 -21.95 -2.79 20.29
CA ARG A 91 -23.42 -2.60 20.22
C ARG A 91 -24.13 -3.76 20.93
N PRO A 92 -24.57 -3.61 22.19
CA PRO A 92 -25.47 -4.58 22.80
C PRO A 92 -26.89 -4.44 22.18
N PRO A 93 -27.73 -5.49 22.30
CA PRO A 93 -29.08 -5.55 21.73
C PRO A 93 -30.03 -4.49 22.30
#